data_AF-A0A3B0Y864-F1
#
_entry.id   AF-A0A3B0Y864-F1
#
_cell.length_a   1.000
_cell.length_b   1.000
_cell.length_c   1.000
_cell.angle_alpha   90.00
_cell.angle_beta   90.00
_cell.angle_gamma   90.00
#
_symmetry.space_group_name_H-M   'P 1'
#
loop_
_entity.id
_entity.type
_entity.pdbx_description
1 polymer ?
#
loop_
_entity_poly.entity_id
_entity_poly.type
_entity_poly.pdbx_seq_one_letter_code
_entity_poly.pdbx_strand_id
1 'polypeptide(L)'
;MSSYDTQLTLPTKDQALAGRLAPMVINPNHFITGHKIVGPFDSPLQQAVFGLGCFWGAERKFWEANVQATAVGYTAGHTQNPHYEEV
;
A
#
# COMPACT_ATOMS: atom_id res chain seq x y z
N MET A 1 -14.79 24.59 24.91
CA MET A 1 -14.33 24.31 23.53
C MET A 1 -13.34 23.16 23.63
N SER A 2 -13.81 21.92 23.52
CA SER A 2 -12.98 20.72 23.70
C SER A 2 -12.37 20.33 22.36
N SER A 3 -11.04 20.26 22.31
CA SER A 3 -10.22 20.14 21.10
C SER A 3 -9.90 18.69 20.68
N TYR A 4 -10.79 17.73 20.98
CA TYR A 4 -10.56 16.31 20.71
C TYR A 4 -11.84 15.59 20.30
N ASP A 5 -12.50 16.11 19.26
CA ASP A 5 -13.59 15.41 18.58
C ASP A 5 -13.14 15.01 17.17
N THR A 6 -11.95 14.40 17.08
CA THR A 6 -11.46 13.84 15.81
C THR A 6 -12.26 12.58 15.55
N GLN A 7 -13.43 12.76 14.93
CA GLN A 7 -14.18 11.67 14.34
C GLN A 7 -13.21 10.87 13.46
N LEU A 8 -13.10 9.56 13.66
CA LEU A 8 -12.32 8.64 12.83
C LEU A 8 -13.02 8.45 11.47
N THR A 9 -13.18 9.55 10.73
CA THR A 9 -13.78 9.58 9.40
C THR A 9 -12.69 9.75 8.36
N LEU A 10 -12.89 9.12 7.20
CA LEU A 10 -12.00 9.34 6.07
C LEU A 10 -12.12 10.81 5.62
N PRO A 11 -11.00 11.47 5.27
CA PRO A 11 -11.03 12.80 4.66
C PRO A 11 -11.94 12.80 3.44
N THR A 12 -12.69 13.87 3.23
CA THR A 12 -13.37 14.07 1.95
C THR A 12 -12.34 14.35 0.85
N LYS A 13 -12.76 14.25 -0.41
CA LYS A 13 -11.88 14.50 -1.55
C LYS A 13 -11.22 15.89 -1.51
N ASP A 14 -11.94 16.92 -1.04
CA ASP A 14 -11.44 18.29 -0.95
C ASP A 14 -10.51 18.54 0.26
N GLN A 15 -10.54 17.62 1.23
CA GLN A 15 -9.67 17.66 2.41
C GLN A 15 -8.40 16.81 2.24
N ALA A 16 -8.41 15.87 1.30
CA ALA A 16 -7.27 15.02 1.00
C ALA A 16 -6.09 15.83 0.45
N LEU A 17 -4.88 15.40 0.78
CA LEU A 17 -3.67 16.00 0.24
C LEU A 17 -3.64 15.84 -1.29
N ALA A 18 -3.09 16.84 -1.99
CA ALA A 18 -2.97 16.80 -3.44
C ALA A 18 -2.10 15.63 -3.94
N GLY A 19 -1.16 15.17 -3.11
CA GLY A 19 -0.24 14.10 -3.46
C GLY A 19 0.73 14.53 -4.57
N ARG A 20 1.02 13.60 -5.50
CA ARG A 20 2.00 13.81 -6.57
C ARG A 20 1.69 13.00 -7.81
N LEU A 21 2.14 13.47 -8.98
CA LEU A 21 1.98 12.74 -10.25
C LEU A 21 2.96 11.57 -10.39
N ALA A 22 4.21 11.76 -9.93
CA ALA A 22 5.24 10.73 -10.01
C ALA A 22 5.06 9.69 -8.89
N PRO A 23 4.98 8.39 -9.21
CA PRO A 23 4.96 7.34 -8.18
C PRO A 23 6.31 7.25 -7.45
N MET A 24 6.30 6.66 -6.25
CA MET A 24 7.53 6.35 -5.52
C MET A 24 8.39 5.38 -6.34
N VAL A 25 9.69 5.65 -6.43
CA VAL A 25 10.66 4.72 -7.03
C VAL A 25 10.90 3.59 -6.05
N ILE A 26 10.67 2.36 -6.48
CA ILE A 26 10.86 1.14 -5.68
C ILE A 26 11.80 0.17 -6.39
N ASN A 27 12.35 -0.78 -5.64
CA ASN A 27 13.00 -1.94 -6.23
C ASN A 27 11.92 -2.86 -6.83
N PRO A 28 11.97 -3.20 -8.12
CA PRO A 28 10.93 -4.02 -8.74
C PRO A 28 10.99 -5.49 -8.32
N ASN A 29 12.04 -5.93 -7.64
CA ASN A 29 12.22 -7.31 -7.20
C ASN A 29 11.96 -7.44 -5.70
N HIS A 30 11.21 -8.49 -5.35
CA HIS A 30 10.92 -8.86 -3.98
C HIS A 30 12.21 -9.21 -3.24
N PHE A 31 12.42 -8.61 -2.08
CA PHE A 31 13.67 -8.77 -1.32
C PHE A 31 13.95 -10.23 -0.92
N ILE A 32 12.91 -10.99 -0.54
CA ILE A 32 13.05 -12.41 -0.11
C ILE A 32 13.00 -13.40 -1.29
N THR A 33 11.96 -13.39 -2.12
CA THR A 33 11.78 -14.39 -3.19
C THR A 33 12.54 -14.07 -4.48
N GLY A 34 12.97 -12.81 -4.68
CA GLY A 34 13.60 -12.35 -5.91
C GLY A 34 12.65 -12.14 -7.10
N HIS A 35 11.39 -12.56 -6.99
CA HIS A 35 10.38 -12.37 -8.04
C HIS A 35 9.95 -10.91 -8.16
N LYS A 36 9.41 -10.52 -9.32
CA LYS A 36 8.92 -9.15 -9.53
C LYS A 36 7.69 -8.86 -8.63
N ILE A 37 7.66 -7.68 -8.01
CA ILE A 37 6.50 -7.18 -7.25
C ILE A 37 5.60 -6.27 -8.08
N VAL A 38 6.08 -5.82 -9.23
CA VAL A 38 5.32 -5.02 -10.20
C VAL A 38 5.37 -5.68 -11.58
N GLY A 39 4.27 -5.54 -12.32
CA GLY A 39 4.16 -6.12 -13.65
C GLY A 39 5.12 -5.50 -14.67
N PRO A 40 5.33 -6.16 -15.83
CA PRO A 40 4.69 -7.41 -16.23
C PRO A 40 5.27 -8.64 -15.50
N PHE A 41 4.37 -9.56 -15.11
CA PHE A 41 4.72 -10.82 -14.45
C PHE A 41 4.95 -11.93 -15.48
N ASP A 42 5.85 -12.86 -15.16
CA ASP A 42 6.28 -13.91 -16.10
C ASP A 42 5.28 -15.08 -16.22
N SER A 43 4.25 -15.11 -15.36
CA SER A 43 3.20 -16.15 -15.28
C SER A 43 1.82 -15.49 -15.09
N PRO A 44 0.71 -16.13 -15.50
CA PRO A 44 -0.64 -15.64 -15.20
C PRO A 44 -0.91 -15.71 -13.70
N LEU A 45 -0.69 -14.60 -13.01
CA LEU A 45 -0.94 -14.44 -11.58
C LEU A 45 -2.29 -13.76 -11.32
N GLN A 46 -2.90 -14.11 -10.19
CA GLN A 46 -4.02 -13.38 -9.62
C GLN A 46 -3.50 -12.46 -8.51
N GLN A 47 -4.04 -11.26 -8.40
CA GLN A 47 -3.69 -10.30 -7.35
C GLN A 47 -4.83 -10.21 -6.33
N ALA A 48 -4.48 -10.19 -5.05
CA ALA A 48 -5.39 -9.94 -3.94
C ALA A 48 -4.86 -8.79 -3.08
N VAL A 49 -5.76 -7.97 -2.52
CA VAL A 49 -5.43 -6.83 -1.67
C VAL A 49 -6.12 -6.99 -0.32
N PHE A 50 -5.38 -6.84 0.78
CA PHE A 50 -5.87 -7.02 2.14
C PHE A 50 -5.54 -5.78 3.01
N GLY A 51 -6.49 -5.35 3.84
CA GLY A 51 -6.28 -4.32 4.87
C GLY A 51 -6.27 -4.94 6.26
N LEU A 52 -5.09 -5.05 6.89
CA LEU A 52 -4.89 -5.82 8.13
C LEU A 52 -4.15 -5.03 9.23
N GLY A 53 -4.27 -3.70 9.22
CA GLY A 53 -3.53 -2.82 10.15
C GLY A 53 -2.10 -2.57 9.68
N CYS A 54 -1.12 -2.65 10.59
CA CYS A 54 0.29 -2.42 10.27
C CYS A 54 0.79 -3.45 9.23
N PHE A 55 1.11 -2.96 8.03
CA PHE A 55 1.41 -3.83 6.91
C PHE A 55 2.75 -4.58 7.04
N TRP A 56 3.70 -4.12 7.85
CA TRP A 56 4.98 -4.83 8.06
C TRP A 56 4.76 -6.25 8.62
N GLY A 57 3.86 -6.38 9.60
CA GLY A 57 3.52 -7.67 10.18
C GLY A 57 2.68 -8.52 9.23
N ALA A 58 1.77 -7.88 8.50
CA ALA A 58 0.86 -8.53 7.57
C ALA A 58 1.61 -9.12 6.36
N GLU A 59 2.45 -8.33 5.71
CA GLU A 59 3.23 -8.74 4.53
C GLU A 59 4.11 -9.95 4.86
N ARG A 60 4.73 -9.96 6.05
CA ARG A 60 5.53 -11.08 6.51
C ARG A 60 4.81 -12.41 6.50
N LYS A 61 3.54 -12.40 6.90
CA LYS A 61 2.73 -13.62 6.94
C LYS A 61 2.37 -14.14 5.58
N PHE A 62 2.30 -13.27 4.57
CA PHE A 62 2.01 -13.70 3.21
C PHE A 62 3.24 -14.24 2.49
N TRP A 63 4.43 -13.62 2.60
CA TRP A 63 5.60 -14.16 1.91
C TRP A 63 6.08 -15.50 2.50
N GLU A 64 5.70 -15.84 3.73
CA GLU A 64 5.90 -17.17 4.33
C GLU A 64 4.96 -18.24 3.74
N ALA A 65 3.93 -17.83 3.00
CA ALA A 65 2.98 -18.71 2.32
C ALA A 65 3.38 -18.96 0.85
N ASN A 66 2.69 -19.89 0.17
CA ASN A 66 2.92 -20.23 -1.25
C ASN A 66 2.43 -19.13 -2.22
N VAL A 67 2.95 -17.91 -2.09
CA VAL A 67 2.72 -16.77 -3.00
C VAL A 67 3.99 -16.42 -3.75
N GLN A 68 3.86 -15.90 -4.97
CA GLN A 68 5.02 -15.56 -5.81
C GLN A 68 5.79 -14.34 -5.28
N ALA A 69 5.06 -13.29 -4.93
CA ALA A 69 5.61 -12.06 -4.38
C ALA A 69 4.54 -11.35 -3.55
N THR A 70 4.97 -10.56 -2.56
CA THR A 70 4.13 -9.63 -1.82
C THR A 70 4.62 -8.20 -2.00
N ALA A 71 3.71 -7.23 -1.86
CA ALA A 71 4.06 -5.83 -1.81
C ALA A 71 3.06 -5.11 -0.90
N VAL A 72 3.47 -3.98 -0.36
CA VAL A 72 2.66 -3.14 0.51
C VAL A 72 2.51 -1.75 -0.09
N GLY A 73 1.40 -1.10 0.25
CA GLY A 73 1.09 0.24 -0.22
C GLY A 73 -0.21 0.74 0.37
N TYR A 74 -0.64 1.89 -0.12
CA TYR A 74 -1.84 2.58 0.34
C TYR A 74 -2.91 2.53 -0.75
N THR A 75 -4.15 2.27 -0.33
CA THR A 75 -5.30 2.18 -1.24
C THR A 75 -6.57 2.66 -0.55
N ALA A 76 -7.66 2.78 -1.31
CA ALA A 76 -8.97 3.23 -0.86
C ALA A 76 -9.02 4.67 -0.30
N GLY A 77 -7.95 5.46 -0.48
CA GLY A 77 -7.89 6.90 -0.19
C GLY A 77 -8.06 7.77 -1.45
N HIS A 78 -8.00 9.08 -1.26
CA HIS A 78 -8.13 10.06 -2.35
C HIS A 78 -6.80 10.65 -2.83
N THR A 79 -5.77 10.67 -1.98
CA THR A 79 -4.44 11.22 -2.29
C THR A 79 -3.76 10.40 -3.38
N GLN A 80 -3.28 11.06 -4.44
CA GLN A 80 -2.56 10.38 -5.53
C GLN A 80 -1.10 10.12 -5.15
N ASN A 81 -0.63 8.88 -5.35
CA ASN A 81 0.75 8.43 -5.07
C ASN A 81 1.27 8.88 -3.68
N PRO A 82 0.57 8.56 -2.57
CA PRO A 82 0.95 9.04 -1.24
C PRO A 82 2.27 8.45 -0.74
N HIS A 83 2.94 9.18 0.14
CA HIS A 83 4.05 8.72 0.96
C HIS A 83 3.58 8.28 2.35
N TYR A 84 4.47 7.63 3.10
CA TYR A 84 4.14 7.06 4.40
C TYR A 84 3.63 8.11 5.39
N GLU A 85 4.20 9.31 5.34
CA GLU A 85 3.87 10.42 6.22
C GLU A 85 2.54 11.12 5.87
N GLU A 86 1.93 10.77 4.74
CA GLU A 86 0.70 11.39 4.21
C GLU A 86 -0.57 10.56 4.48
N VAL A 87 -0.43 9.44 5.17
CA VAL A 87 -1.49 8.46 5.48
C VAL A 87 -1.64 8.27 6.98
#